data_AF-M3AG00-F1
#
_entry.id   AF-M3AG00-F1
#
_cell.length_a   1.000
_cell.length_b   1.000
_cell.length_c   1.000
_cell.angle_alpha   90.00
_cell.angle_beta   90.00
_cell.angle_gamma   90.00
#
_symmetry.space_group_name_H-M   'P 1'
#
loop_
_entity.id
_entity.type
_entity.pdbx_description
1 polymer ?
#
loop_
_entity_poly.entity_id
_entity_poly.type
_entity_poly.pdbx_seq_one_letter_code
_entity_poly.pdbx_strand_id
1 'polypeptide(L)'
;MTSLLRVATAVVLALGVVLAPAAGRAADVELGRKTVQAAVDEGISTFVGQKRPLSERSRLLDDLLRRYVDPPMLSASILGRYWGKISAAEQVAFSELFVRYLVTSYVGILGRAEPGTTLKINDGLDLGGKVKVLSTASLPSQPGEPIPVEWEVATTAEGKPVIMDLTAQGVSLIRAMKDDFASVLRSSGGKIEPLMEALRRKIESNEKVNAAQAG
;
A
#
# COMPACT_ATOMS: atom_id res chain seq x y z
N MET A 1 -36.97 21.02 -70.14
CA MET A 1 -35.49 21.01 -70.26
C MET A 1 -34.94 22.11 -69.35
N THR A 2 -33.92 21.78 -68.54
CA THR A 2 -33.01 22.65 -67.72
C THR A 2 -33.63 23.50 -66.60
N SER A 3 -33.09 23.71 -65.39
CA SER A 3 -32.18 23.02 -64.44
C SER A 3 -31.88 24.03 -63.29
N LEU A 4 -31.95 23.59 -62.01
CA LEU A 4 -31.21 24.06 -60.80
C LEU A 4 -31.59 25.46 -60.21
N LEU A 5 -31.56 25.80 -58.89
CA LEU A 5 -30.67 25.49 -57.75
C LEU A 5 -31.33 25.84 -56.36
N ARG A 6 -31.09 24.98 -55.35
CA ARG A 6 -30.71 25.16 -53.90
C ARG A 6 -31.54 25.97 -52.87
N VAL A 7 -31.75 25.36 -51.68
CA VAL A 7 -31.30 25.72 -50.28
C VAL A 7 -32.11 24.84 -49.28
N ALA A 8 -31.58 23.74 -48.74
CA ALA A 8 -30.85 23.58 -47.45
C ALA A 8 -31.63 23.93 -46.16
N THR A 9 -31.87 22.95 -45.28
CA THR A 9 -31.62 23.04 -43.81
C THR A 9 -31.61 21.61 -43.24
N ALA A 10 -30.42 21.11 -42.92
CA ALA A 10 -30.24 19.91 -42.11
C ALA A 10 -30.05 20.36 -40.65
N VAL A 11 -30.94 19.95 -39.76
CA VAL A 11 -30.77 20.14 -38.31
C VAL A 11 -29.86 19.04 -37.79
N VAL A 12 -28.60 19.38 -37.53
CA VAL A 12 -27.66 18.51 -36.82
C VAL A 12 -27.89 18.68 -35.32
N LEU A 13 -28.49 17.68 -34.67
CA LEU A 13 -28.46 17.57 -33.22
C LEU A 13 -27.03 17.20 -32.78
N ALA A 14 -26.34 18.14 -32.15
CA ALA A 14 -25.05 17.90 -31.52
C ALA A 14 -25.25 17.03 -30.27
N LEU A 15 -24.80 15.77 -30.34
CA LEU A 15 -24.60 14.91 -29.19
C LEU A 15 -23.42 15.46 -28.38
N GLY A 16 -23.70 16.11 -27.26
CA GLY A 16 -22.68 16.46 -26.27
C GLY A 16 -22.15 15.18 -25.61
N VAL A 17 -21.10 14.59 -26.19
CA VAL A 17 -20.31 13.55 -25.54
C VAL A 17 -19.56 14.22 -24.39
N VAL A 18 -20.06 14.04 -23.17
CA VAL A 18 -19.31 14.36 -21.95
C VAL A 18 -18.13 13.39 -21.88
N LEU A 19 -16.99 13.79 -22.45
CA LEU A 19 -15.70 13.15 -22.24
C LEU A 19 -15.34 13.28 -20.76
N ALA A 20 -15.60 12.23 -19.98
CA ALA A 20 -15.05 12.11 -18.63
C ALA A 20 -13.50 12.23 -18.69
N PRO A 21 -12.84 12.77 -17.65
CA PRO A 21 -11.47 13.26 -17.78
C PRO A 21 -10.47 12.11 -17.80
N ALA A 22 -10.08 11.65 -18.99
CA ALA A 22 -8.97 10.70 -19.16
C ALA A 22 -7.63 11.28 -18.66
N ALA A 23 -7.46 12.61 -18.74
CA ALA A 23 -6.26 13.30 -18.28
C ALA A 23 -6.07 13.22 -16.75
N GLY A 24 -7.16 13.27 -15.95
CA GLY A 24 -7.08 13.14 -14.49
C GLY A 24 -6.61 11.75 -14.07
N ARG A 25 -7.13 10.71 -14.73
CA ARG A 25 -6.74 9.32 -14.49
C ARG A 25 -5.26 9.05 -14.77
N ALA A 26 -4.74 9.58 -15.88
CA ALA A 26 -3.33 9.45 -16.22
C ALA A 26 -2.41 10.15 -15.20
N ALA A 27 -2.83 11.32 -14.68
CA ALA A 27 -2.11 12.04 -13.64
C ALA A 27 -2.08 11.25 -12.31
N ASP A 28 -3.20 10.66 -11.91
CA ASP A 28 -3.28 9.85 -10.68
C ASP A 28 -2.37 8.62 -10.77
N VAL A 29 -2.37 7.93 -11.92
CA VAL A 29 -1.49 6.78 -12.16
C VAL A 29 -0.02 7.17 -12.02
N GLU A 30 0.39 8.28 -12.64
CA GLU A 30 1.76 8.76 -12.56
C GLU A 30 2.14 9.20 -11.14
N LEU A 31 1.22 9.83 -10.41
CA LEU A 31 1.42 10.19 -9.01
C LEU A 31 1.62 8.93 -8.13
N GLY A 32 0.80 7.90 -8.33
CA GLY A 32 0.95 6.61 -7.65
C GLY A 32 2.30 5.96 -7.95
N ARG A 33 2.70 5.93 -9.22
CA ARG A 33 4.00 5.38 -9.66
C ARG A 33 5.17 6.11 -9.01
N LYS A 34 5.15 7.44 -8.98
CA LYS A 34 6.17 8.26 -8.30
C LYS A 34 6.22 8.02 -6.81
N THR A 35 5.06 7.84 -6.17
CA THR A 35 4.98 7.57 -4.72
C THR A 35 5.63 6.24 -4.38
N VAL A 36 5.32 5.18 -5.14
CA VAL A 36 5.93 3.86 -4.96
C VAL A 36 7.43 3.91 -5.26
N GLN A 37 7.85 4.59 -6.33
CA GLN A 37 9.27 4.77 -6.64
C GLN A 37 10.02 5.42 -5.47
N ALA A 38 9.50 6.51 -4.92
CA ALA A 38 10.13 7.20 -3.79
C ALA A 38 10.21 6.31 -2.55
N ALA A 39 9.15 5.56 -2.23
CA ALA A 39 9.13 4.62 -1.11
C ALA A 39 10.16 3.49 -1.28
N VAL A 40 10.28 2.95 -2.49
CA VAL A 40 11.25 1.90 -2.83
C VAL A 40 12.68 2.42 -2.76
N ASP A 41 12.96 3.58 -3.35
CA ASP A 41 14.30 4.18 -3.34
C ASP A 41 14.76 4.50 -1.91
N GLU A 42 13.87 5.06 -1.09
CA GLU A 42 14.15 5.31 0.32
C GLU A 42 14.36 3.99 1.08
N GLY A 43 13.51 2.99 0.88
CA GLY A 43 13.64 1.69 1.53
C GLY A 43 14.96 0.98 1.17
N ILE A 44 15.30 0.94 -0.12
CA ILE A 44 16.55 0.32 -0.60
C ILE A 44 17.76 1.06 -0.01
N SER A 45 17.82 2.38 -0.15
CA SER A 45 18.96 3.16 0.36
C SER A 45 19.10 3.10 1.88
N THR A 46 18.00 2.94 2.60
CA THR A 46 17.99 2.90 4.07
C THR A 46 18.38 1.53 4.63
N PHE A 47 17.94 0.43 4.01
CA PHE A 47 18.04 -0.91 4.59
C PHE A 47 18.97 -1.87 3.83
N VAL A 48 19.02 -1.82 2.50
CA VAL A 48 19.74 -2.85 1.71
C VAL A 48 21.25 -2.65 1.83
N GLY A 49 21.94 -3.68 2.33
CA GLY A 49 23.38 -3.64 2.57
C GLY A 49 23.84 -2.67 3.67
N GLN A 50 22.91 -2.04 4.40
CA GLN A 50 23.21 -1.08 5.46
C GLN A 50 23.33 -1.78 6.82
N LYS A 51 24.43 -1.55 7.52
CA LYS A 51 24.64 -2.04 8.89
C LYS A 51 24.28 -0.94 9.89
N ARG A 52 23.13 -1.09 10.55
CA ARG A 52 22.65 -0.16 11.59
C ARG A 52 22.12 -0.93 12.81
N PRO A 53 22.24 -0.38 14.04
CA PRO A 53 21.61 -0.95 15.23
C PRO A 53 20.12 -1.21 15.01
N LEU A 54 19.59 -2.27 15.63
CA LEU A 54 18.18 -2.66 15.49
C LEU A 54 17.23 -1.50 15.85
N SER A 55 17.49 -0.79 16.94
CA SER A 55 16.68 0.35 17.38
C SER A 55 16.60 1.47 16.33
N GLU A 56 17.73 1.75 15.67
CA GLU A 56 17.78 2.74 14.59
C GLU A 56 16.99 2.27 13.37
N ARG A 57 17.14 1.00 12.97
CA ARG A 57 16.38 0.42 11.85
C ARG A 57 14.87 0.42 12.13
N SER A 58 14.46 0.11 13.35
CA SER A 58 13.04 0.15 13.74
C SER A 58 12.46 1.56 13.64
N ARG A 59 13.19 2.58 14.11
CA ARG A 59 12.76 3.98 13.98
C ARG A 59 12.67 4.40 12.51
N LEU A 60 13.68 4.09 11.71
CA LEU A 60 13.68 4.41 10.27
C LEU A 60 12.53 3.75 9.52
N LEU A 61 12.15 2.52 9.91
CA LEU A 61 11.01 1.84 9.31
C LEU A 61 9.67 2.46 9.75
N ASP A 62 9.55 2.88 11.01
CA ASP A 62 8.38 3.62 11.49
C ASP A 62 8.20 4.93 10.71
N ASP A 63 9.28 5.71 10.55
CA ASP A 63 9.29 6.96 9.79
C ASP A 63 8.91 6.75 8.32
N LEU A 64 9.46 5.72 7.68
CA LEU A 64 9.16 5.37 6.29
C LEU A 64 7.68 4.98 6.13
N LEU A 65 7.15 4.13 7.01
CA LEU A 65 5.73 3.77 7.02
C LEU A 65 4.86 5.02 7.18
N ARG A 66 5.11 5.86 8.19
CA ARG A 66 4.31 7.08 8.41
C ARG A 66 4.39 8.09 7.26
N ARG A 67 5.45 8.04 6.44
CA ARG A 67 5.58 8.88 5.26
C ARG A 67 4.70 8.40 4.10
N TYR A 68 4.74 7.10 3.81
CA TYR A 68 4.14 6.54 2.59
C TYR A 68 2.82 5.82 2.80
N VAL A 69 2.43 5.53 4.04
CA VAL A 69 1.10 5.00 4.38
C VAL A 69 0.32 6.02 5.20
N ASP A 70 -1.00 5.85 5.24
CA ASP A 70 -1.88 6.51 6.19
C ASP A 70 -2.37 5.45 7.21
N PRO A 71 -1.87 5.48 8.47
CA PRO A 71 -2.22 4.44 9.44
C PRO A 71 -3.73 4.31 9.72
N PRO A 72 -4.50 5.40 9.90
CA PRO A 72 -5.97 5.31 10.02
C PRO A 72 -6.64 4.66 8.81
N MET A 73 -6.30 5.07 7.60
CA MET A 73 -6.89 4.56 6.36
C MET A 73 -6.53 3.09 6.14
N LEU A 74 -5.28 2.71 6.38
CA LEU A 74 -4.84 1.32 6.29
C LEU A 74 -5.54 0.43 7.33
N SER A 75 -5.69 0.95 8.55
CA SER A 75 -6.40 0.28 9.63
C SER A 75 -7.89 0.08 9.30
N ALA A 76 -8.54 1.10 8.75
CA ALA A 76 -9.92 1.01 8.29
C ALA A 76 -10.07 -0.02 7.17
N SER A 77 -9.11 -0.07 6.24
CA SER A 77 -9.08 -1.07 5.16
C SER A 77 -9.01 -2.50 5.70
N ILE A 78 -8.15 -2.74 6.69
CA ILE A 78 -7.99 -4.05 7.35
C ILE A 78 -9.20 -4.44 8.18
N LEU A 79 -9.69 -3.54 9.05
CA LEU A 79 -10.82 -3.85 9.93
C LEU A 79 -12.17 -3.89 9.19
N GLY A 80 -12.24 -3.25 8.03
CA GLY A 80 -13.44 -3.21 7.19
C GLY A 80 -14.66 -2.76 7.98
N ARG A 81 -15.74 -3.56 7.95
CA ARG A 81 -17.00 -3.25 8.63
C ARG A 81 -16.89 -3.08 10.16
N TYR A 82 -15.82 -3.56 10.79
CA TYR A 82 -15.62 -3.43 12.23
C TYR A 82 -15.06 -2.06 12.60
N TRP A 83 -14.41 -1.35 11.67
CA TRP A 83 -13.87 0.00 11.89
C TRP A 83 -14.93 0.98 12.42
N GLY A 84 -16.11 0.98 11.80
CA GLY A 84 -17.22 1.85 12.21
C GLY A 84 -17.95 1.41 13.49
N LYS A 85 -17.53 0.31 14.12
CA LYS A 85 -18.15 -0.23 15.35
C LYS A 85 -17.35 0.03 16.61
N ILE A 86 -16.12 0.51 16.47
CA ILE A 86 -15.23 0.86 17.57
C ILE A 86 -15.20 2.37 17.78
N SER A 87 -14.87 2.80 18.99
CA SER A 87 -14.73 4.21 19.34
C SER A 87 -13.54 4.86 18.62
N ALA A 88 -13.55 6.19 18.52
CA ALA A 88 -12.44 6.95 17.96
C ALA A 88 -11.12 6.71 18.73
N ALA A 89 -11.19 6.51 20.05
CA ALA A 89 -10.02 6.19 20.86
C ALA A 89 -9.44 4.81 20.51
N GLU A 90 -10.29 3.80 20.29
CA GLU A 90 -9.88 2.47 19.84
C GLU A 90 -9.32 2.49 18.42
N GLN A 91 -9.90 3.30 17.52
CA GLN A 91 -9.37 3.50 16.16
C GLN A 91 -7.93 3.99 16.19
N VAL A 92 -7.66 5.05 16.96
CA VAL A 92 -6.30 5.60 17.13
C VAL A 92 -5.37 4.57 17.77
N ALA A 93 -5.80 3.93 18.85
CA ALA A 93 -4.99 2.94 19.55
C ALA A 93 -4.64 1.74 18.68
N PHE A 94 -5.59 1.25 17.88
CA PHE A 94 -5.36 0.16 16.95
C PHE A 94 -4.41 0.57 15.82
N SER A 95 -4.58 1.75 15.24
CA SER A 95 -3.69 2.23 14.15
C SER A 95 -2.24 2.33 14.60
N GLU A 96 -1.98 2.89 15.77
CA GLU A 96 -0.63 2.97 16.35
C GLU A 96 -0.05 1.58 16.65
N LEU A 97 -0.86 0.70 17.24
CA LEU A 97 -0.44 -0.67 17.52
C LEU A 97 -0.14 -1.46 16.24
N PHE A 98 -0.93 -1.24 15.19
CA PHE A 98 -0.76 -1.92 13.92
C PHE A 98 0.52 -1.47 13.21
N VAL A 99 0.86 -0.18 13.22
CA VAL A 99 2.16 0.30 12.70
C VAL A 99 3.32 -0.34 13.46
N ARG A 100 3.26 -0.38 14.80
CA ARG A 100 4.30 -1.05 15.61
C ARG A 100 4.41 -2.55 15.28
N TYR A 101 3.29 -3.22 15.04
CA TYR A 101 3.28 -4.60 14.57
C TYR A 101 3.97 -4.77 13.23
N LEU A 102 3.71 -3.89 12.24
CA LEU A 102 4.42 -3.90 10.96
C LEU A 102 5.93 -3.69 11.16
N VAL A 103 6.33 -2.66 11.92
CA VAL A 103 7.75 -2.36 12.17
C VAL A 103 8.47 -3.59 12.74
N THR A 104 7.91 -4.18 13.80
CA THR A 104 8.54 -5.34 14.45
C THR A 104 8.53 -6.59 13.59
N SER A 105 7.53 -6.76 12.72
CA SER A 105 7.44 -7.91 11.80
C SER A 105 8.46 -7.82 10.64
N TYR A 106 8.76 -6.61 10.15
CA TYR A 106 9.54 -6.43 8.91
C TYR A 106 10.95 -5.89 9.10
N VAL A 107 11.28 -5.24 10.23
CA VAL A 107 12.63 -4.68 10.45
C VAL A 107 13.74 -5.72 10.36
N GLY A 108 13.50 -6.94 10.86
CA GLY A 108 14.45 -8.04 10.77
C GLY A 108 14.63 -8.54 9.33
N ILE A 109 13.54 -8.63 8.56
CA ILE A 109 13.55 -9.05 7.15
C ILE A 109 14.34 -8.04 6.32
N LEU A 110 14.04 -6.75 6.46
CA LEU A 110 14.74 -5.68 5.73
C LEU A 110 16.23 -5.60 6.08
N GLY A 111 16.60 -5.85 7.34
CA GLY A 111 18.01 -5.92 7.74
C GLY A 111 18.80 -7.08 7.15
N ARG A 112 18.11 -8.09 6.60
CA ARG A 112 18.70 -9.23 5.88
C ARG A 112 18.54 -9.12 4.37
N ALA A 113 17.99 -8.01 3.87
CA ALA A 113 17.86 -7.79 2.45
C ALA A 113 19.26 -7.85 1.79
N GLU A 114 19.36 -8.62 0.72
CA GLU A 114 20.62 -8.93 0.08
C GLU A 114 21.22 -7.68 -0.58
N PRO A 115 22.51 -7.38 -0.36
CA PRO A 115 23.18 -6.32 -1.10
C PRO A 115 23.05 -6.56 -2.61
N GLY A 116 22.48 -5.60 -3.33
CA GLY A 116 22.18 -5.74 -4.76
C GLY A 116 20.74 -6.13 -5.07
N THR A 117 19.87 -6.32 -4.05
CA THR A 117 18.42 -6.35 -4.27
C THR A 117 17.97 -5.04 -4.93
N THR A 118 17.22 -5.16 -6.01
CA THR A 118 16.64 -4.01 -6.74
C THR A 118 15.15 -4.22 -6.93
N LEU A 119 14.41 -3.12 -6.97
CA LEU A 119 13.02 -3.10 -7.41
C LEU A 119 12.89 -2.10 -8.55
N LYS A 120 12.50 -2.60 -9.72
CA LYS A 120 12.20 -1.78 -10.89
C LYS A 120 10.72 -1.45 -10.90
N ILE A 121 10.37 -0.16 -10.81
CA ILE A 121 8.99 0.29 -11.02
C ILE A 121 8.69 0.29 -12.51
N ASN A 122 7.58 -0.34 -12.88
CA ASN A 122 7.13 -0.50 -14.25
C ASN A 122 5.97 0.47 -14.52
N ASP A 123 4.86 -0.05 -15.05
CA ASP A 123 3.66 0.71 -15.38
C ASP A 123 2.68 0.79 -14.21
N GLY A 124 1.64 1.61 -14.35
CA GLY A 124 0.52 1.66 -13.43
C GLY A 124 -0.84 1.59 -14.13
N LEU A 125 -1.86 1.21 -13.39
CA LEU A 125 -3.22 1.03 -13.87
C LEU A 125 -4.18 1.79 -12.97
N ASP A 126 -5.09 2.58 -13.55
CA ASP A 126 -6.22 3.14 -12.81
C ASP A 126 -7.23 2.02 -12.50
N LEU A 127 -7.63 1.92 -11.23
CA LEU A 127 -8.63 0.99 -10.75
C LEU A 127 -9.97 1.67 -10.41
N GLY A 128 -10.15 2.94 -10.75
CA GLY A 128 -11.35 3.71 -10.44
C GLY A 128 -11.38 4.17 -8.99
N GLY A 129 -10.49 5.11 -8.65
CA GLY A 129 -10.34 5.67 -7.30
C GLY A 129 -9.16 5.10 -6.50
N LYS A 130 -8.43 4.16 -7.10
CA LYS A 130 -7.11 3.68 -6.66
C LYS A 130 -6.22 3.49 -7.88
N VAL A 131 -4.92 3.37 -7.65
CA VAL A 131 -3.92 3.03 -8.66
C VAL A 131 -3.26 1.72 -8.27
N LYS A 132 -3.12 0.80 -9.24
CA LYS A 132 -2.19 -0.32 -9.13
C LYS A 132 -0.87 0.07 -9.76
N VAL A 133 0.24 -0.06 -9.05
CA VAL A 133 1.60 0.12 -9.61
C VAL A 133 2.25 -1.25 -9.73
N LEU A 134 2.78 -1.57 -10.91
CA LEU A 134 3.48 -2.81 -11.18
C LEU A 134 4.99 -2.59 -11.00
N SER A 135 5.67 -3.58 -10.44
CA SER A 135 7.12 -3.55 -10.27
C SER A 135 7.70 -4.95 -10.31
N THR A 136 9.02 -5.02 -10.42
CA THR A 136 9.76 -6.27 -10.49
C THR A 136 10.93 -6.21 -9.53
N ALA A 137 10.95 -7.11 -8.55
CA ALA A 137 12.09 -7.28 -7.67
C ALA A 137 13.10 -8.26 -8.27
N SER A 138 14.39 -8.00 -8.08
CA SER A 138 15.48 -8.90 -8.47
C SER A 138 16.40 -9.09 -7.29
N LEU A 139 16.65 -10.35 -6.93
CA LEU A 139 17.48 -10.73 -5.79
C LEU A 139 18.77 -11.41 -6.31
N PRO A 140 19.94 -11.06 -5.74
CA PRO A 140 21.20 -11.73 -6.06
C PRO A 140 21.17 -13.26 -5.88
N SER A 141 20.46 -13.77 -4.88
CA SER A 141 20.30 -15.21 -4.61
C SER A 141 19.44 -15.96 -5.63
N GLN A 142 18.63 -15.25 -6.42
CA GLN A 142 17.71 -15.81 -7.41
C GLN A 142 17.94 -15.16 -8.79
N PRO A 143 19.13 -15.32 -9.39
CA PRO A 143 19.47 -14.66 -10.65
C PRO A 143 18.58 -15.18 -11.78
N GLY A 144 17.97 -14.26 -12.53
CA GLY A 144 17.10 -14.58 -13.66
C GLY A 144 15.66 -14.95 -13.30
N GLU A 145 15.30 -14.93 -12.01
CA GLU A 145 13.94 -15.18 -11.53
C GLU A 145 13.33 -13.88 -10.94
N PRO A 146 12.89 -12.94 -11.80
CA PRO A 146 12.30 -11.70 -11.34
C PRO A 146 10.98 -11.95 -10.60
N ILE A 147 10.83 -11.34 -9.43
CA ILE A 147 9.62 -11.47 -8.60
C ILE A 147 8.65 -10.33 -8.96
N PRO A 148 7.44 -10.64 -9.47
CA PRO A 148 6.43 -9.61 -9.70
C PRO A 148 5.91 -9.09 -8.35
N VAL A 149 5.90 -7.76 -8.23
CA VAL A 149 5.36 -7.05 -7.06
C VAL A 149 4.37 -5.99 -7.53
N GLU A 150 3.16 -6.05 -6.99
CA GLU A 150 2.09 -5.06 -7.25
C GLU A 150 1.84 -4.24 -6.00
N TRP A 151 1.56 -2.95 -6.18
CA TRP A 151 1.28 -2.01 -5.11
C TRP A 151 -0.09 -1.41 -5.34
N GLU A 152 -0.94 -1.34 -4.31
CA GLU A 152 -2.13 -0.52 -4.35
C GLU A 152 -1.83 0.84 -3.74
N VAL A 153 -2.14 1.92 -4.45
CA VAL A 153 -2.05 3.29 -3.98
C VAL A 153 -3.45 3.89 -3.97
N ALA A 154 -3.81 4.54 -2.88
CA ALA A 154 -5.01 5.36 -2.78
C ALA A 154 -4.62 6.82 -2.53
N THR A 155 -5.58 7.72 -2.73
CA THR A 155 -5.42 9.13 -2.43
C THR A 155 -6.25 9.47 -1.20
N THR A 156 -5.65 10.12 -0.19
CA THR A 156 -6.39 10.60 0.99
C THR A 156 -7.35 11.74 0.62
N ALA A 157 -8.23 12.12 1.54
CA ALA A 157 -9.15 13.25 1.32
C ALA A 157 -8.42 14.57 1.05
N GLU A 158 -7.21 14.72 1.58
CA GLU A 158 -6.32 15.87 1.39
C GLU A 158 -5.51 15.81 0.09
N GLY A 159 -5.72 14.79 -0.74
CA GLY A 159 -5.00 14.62 -2.01
C GLY A 159 -3.63 13.95 -1.89
N LYS A 160 -3.27 13.38 -0.73
CA LYS A 160 -1.98 12.71 -0.54
C LYS A 160 -2.04 11.27 -1.06
N PRO A 161 -1.12 10.83 -1.95
CA PRO A 161 -1.03 9.43 -2.33
C PRO A 161 -0.41 8.59 -1.21
N VAL A 162 -1.02 7.45 -0.90
CA VAL A 162 -0.59 6.52 0.16
C VAL A 162 -0.67 5.08 -0.30
N ILE A 163 0.33 4.29 0.07
CA ILE A 163 0.41 2.86 -0.24
C ILE A 163 -0.54 2.11 0.71
N MET A 164 -1.42 1.32 0.12
CA MET A 164 -2.50 0.61 0.80
C MET A 164 -2.31 -0.90 0.85
N ASP A 165 -1.47 -1.46 -0.03
CA ASP A 165 -1.15 -2.88 -0.07
C ASP A 165 0.11 -3.14 -0.90
N LEU A 166 0.74 -4.29 -0.63
CA LEU A 166 1.83 -4.88 -1.40
C LEU A 166 1.46 -6.34 -1.68
N THR A 167 1.47 -6.73 -2.95
CA THR A 167 1.25 -8.10 -3.41
C THR A 167 2.52 -8.62 -4.06
N ALA A 168 3.13 -9.66 -3.48
CA ALA A 168 4.29 -10.32 -4.07
C ALA A 168 3.89 -11.73 -4.52
N GLN A 169 4.22 -12.11 -5.76
CA GLN A 169 3.85 -13.43 -6.33
C GLN A 169 2.35 -13.77 -6.17
N GLY A 170 1.48 -12.77 -6.31
CA GLY A 170 0.02 -12.93 -6.18
C GLY A 170 -0.48 -13.02 -4.73
N VAL A 171 0.39 -12.93 -3.72
CA VAL A 171 0.00 -12.93 -2.30
C VAL A 171 -0.02 -11.50 -1.77
N SER A 172 -1.23 -10.99 -1.54
CA SER A 172 -1.48 -9.67 -0.94
C SER A 172 -1.23 -9.72 0.57
N LEU A 173 -0.44 -8.77 1.06
CA LEU A 173 -0.12 -8.68 2.47
C LEU A 173 -1.33 -8.26 3.30
N ILE A 174 -2.00 -7.20 2.86
CA ILE A 174 -3.08 -6.58 3.63
C ILE A 174 -4.34 -7.43 3.57
N ARG A 175 -4.59 -8.14 2.47
CA ARG A 175 -5.70 -9.10 2.37
C ARG A 175 -5.50 -10.27 3.32
N ALA A 176 -4.29 -10.84 3.39
CA ALA A 176 -4.00 -11.93 4.31
C ALA A 176 -4.25 -11.50 5.77
N MET A 177 -3.72 -10.34 6.18
CA MET A 177 -3.95 -9.80 7.54
C MET A 177 -5.43 -9.50 7.80
N LYS A 178 -6.15 -8.98 6.80
CA LYS A 178 -7.60 -8.72 6.91
C LYS A 178 -8.37 -9.99 7.23
N ASP A 179 -8.08 -11.09 6.56
CA ASP A 179 -8.77 -12.36 6.78
C ASP A 179 -8.48 -12.92 8.18
N ASP A 180 -7.22 -12.85 8.63
CA ASP A 180 -6.81 -13.23 9.99
C ASP A 180 -7.52 -12.38 11.05
N PHE A 181 -7.53 -11.05 10.87
CA PHE A 181 -8.12 -10.13 11.85
C PHE A 181 -9.64 -10.26 11.88
N ALA A 182 -10.27 -10.45 10.72
CA ALA A 182 -11.71 -10.71 10.63
C ALA A 182 -12.11 -12.02 11.32
N SER A 183 -11.23 -13.03 11.35
CA SER A 183 -11.43 -14.26 12.12
C SER A 183 -11.44 -13.99 13.62
N VAL A 184 -10.45 -13.26 14.13
CA VAL A 184 -10.36 -12.87 15.56
C VAL A 184 -11.55 -12.00 15.98
N LEU A 185 -11.91 -11.01 15.17
CA LEU A 185 -13.05 -10.12 15.46
C LEU A 185 -14.37 -10.87 15.44
N ARG A 186 -14.53 -11.89 14.59
CA ARG A 186 -15.74 -12.70 14.55
C ARG A 186 -15.87 -13.57 15.79
N SER A 187 -14.78 -14.20 16.22
CA SER A 187 -14.77 -15.05 17.42
C SER A 187 -14.93 -14.25 18.72
N SER A 188 -14.53 -12.98 18.74
CA SER A 188 -14.72 -12.07 19.88
C SER A 188 -16.10 -11.38 19.93
N GLY A 189 -17.01 -11.67 18.99
CA GLY A 189 -18.30 -10.98 18.89
C GLY A 189 -18.20 -9.53 18.41
N GLY A 190 -17.11 -9.17 17.72
CA GLY A 190 -16.84 -7.83 17.18
C GLY A 190 -16.03 -6.92 18.11
N LYS A 191 -15.63 -7.42 19.29
CA LYS A 191 -14.76 -6.70 20.24
C LYS A 191 -13.32 -6.63 19.73
N ILE A 192 -12.71 -5.46 19.79
CA ILE A 192 -11.37 -5.22 19.24
C ILE A 192 -10.24 -5.59 20.21
N GLU A 193 -10.53 -5.62 21.51
CA GLU A 193 -9.54 -5.86 22.56
C GLU A 193 -8.80 -7.20 22.37
N PRO A 194 -9.46 -8.34 22.05
CA PRO A 194 -8.74 -9.59 21.81
C PRO A 194 -7.78 -9.52 20.62
N LEU A 195 -8.09 -8.73 19.59
CA LEU A 195 -7.19 -8.49 18.46
C LEU A 195 -5.99 -7.63 18.89
N MET A 196 -6.23 -6.54 19.63
CA MET A 196 -5.13 -5.71 20.16
C MET A 196 -4.20 -6.52 21.08
N GLU A 197 -4.76 -7.38 21.94
CA GLU A 197 -3.97 -8.28 22.78
C GLU A 197 -3.15 -9.30 21.97
N ALA A 198 -3.73 -9.84 20.89
CA ALA A 198 -2.99 -10.72 19.98
C ALA A 198 -1.83 -9.99 19.29
N LEU A 199 -2.04 -8.73 18.85
CA LEU A 199 -0.99 -7.91 18.26
C LEU A 199 0.12 -7.57 19.26
N ARG A 200 -0.21 -7.23 20.52
CA ARG A 200 0.78 -6.99 21.58
C ARG A 200 1.68 -8.21 21.80
N ARG A 201 1.10 -9.41 21.90
CA ARG A 201 1.87 -10.65 22.03
C ARG A 201 2.79 -10.90 20.82
N LYS A 202 2.31 -10.62 19.61
CA LYS A 202 3.12 -10.74 18.39
C LYS A 202 4.27 -9.74 18.37
N ILE A 203 4.03 -8.49 18.76
CA ILE A 203 5.07 -7.46 18.90
C ILE A 203 6.16 -7.92 19.88
N GLU A 204 5.80 -8.37 21.08
CA GLU A 204 6.79 -8.85 22.06
C GLU A 204 7.59 -10.06 21.54
N SER A 205 6.91 -10.98 20.86
CA SER A 205 7.58 -12.13 20.23
C SER A 205 8.56 -11.69 19.14
N ASN A 206 8.15 -10.76 18.28
CA ASN A 206 8.97 -10.22 17.20
C ASN A 206 10.18 -9.47 17.77
N GLU A 207 10.00 -8.67 18.81
CA GLU A 207 11.09 -7.94 19.48
C GLU A 207 12.14 -8.90 20.06
N LYS A 208 11.72 -9.99 20.71
CA LYS A 208 12.63 -11.04 21.20
C LYS A 208 13.41 -11.69 20.06
N VAL A 209 12.74 -12.05 18.97
CA VAL A 209 13.37 -12.66 17.79
C VAL A 209 14.37 -11.69 17.13
N ASN A 210 13.96 -10.44 16.92
CA ASN A 210 14.81 -9.42 16.32
C ASN A 210 16.04 -9.12 17.18
N ALA A 211 15.89 -9.07 18.50
CA ALA A 211 17.01 -8.87 19.43
C ALA A 211 17.99 -10.05 19.40
N ALA A 212 17.49 -11.29 19.38
CA ALA A 212 18.32 -12.48 19.29
C ALA A 212 19.11 -12.58 17.96
N GLN A 213 18.58 -11.98 16.89
CA GLN A 213 19.22 -11.92 15.57
C GLN A 213 20.15 -10.70 15.39
N ALA A 214 20.13 -9.75 16.33
CA ALA A 214 20.91 -8.53 16.27
C ALA A 214 22.25 -8.62 17.03
N GLY A 215 22.43 -9.64 17.87
CA GLY A 215 23.71 -10.01 18.49
C GLY A 215 24.48 -10.99 17.62
#